data_AF-A0A7Z9MW44-F1
#
_entry.id   AF-A0A7Z9MW44-F1
#
_cell.length_a   1.000
_cell.length_b   1.000
_cell.length_c   1.000
_cell.angle_alpha   90.00
_cell.angle_beta   90.00
_cell.angle_gamma   90.00
#
_symmetry.space_group_name_H-M   'P 1'
#
loop_
_entity.id
_entity.type
_entity.pdbx_description
1 polymer ?
#
loop_
_entity_poly.entity_id
_entity_poly.type
_entity_poly.pdbx_seq_one_letter_code
_entity_poly.pdbx_strand_id
1 'polypeptide(L)'
;MPEGFTTYESSIFASATADAITTAGQLTFSNDAGAFALTVNYANTDTLNSLVTKINAVVSGPQNIVASVVATDGTGLNRLKITDTDNQTFNITETGSGTLLTDLTPKVRTVGDLVTGLSTMTNLTASINTSGRLELNTSNNLRLAVNELTSSVSAAGDLNKGFSDFFGLNRLIDSAENFSRYRSDTFASSTTDAITTAGTLHFTGNDGTAWTKTIAYTASDTLTTLAAKINDTADATLSNESVTASIVADGATFRLEIADAEGDEFAIVETGGGTFLADTNIRTDTRGLSNRLKIREDIQQNNSFISRGSLQSNTFESRAFNSKTTAFNATTPALTANGTLQFTIDSSTTATVSYATTNTLQDVVSAINTNITLIRANITAEAVIDETDDTKFKLKINDSNGDDFMIVDTGGLTVDVSQGVAVGDGSIAEELAEVFNKSVSFSEIPGQGTIGGLAATNATFSDYSAKILSVASVRSLTVERELNVQGNLREELATKNASISGVNIDEELSNLIIFEQAFMAAARIITVTQALFKVLNDMV
;
A
#
# COMPACT_ATOMS: atom_id res chain seq x y z
N MET A 1 24.47 8.95 -13.54
CA MET A 1 23.34 9.89 -13.75
C MET A 1 22.14 9.03 -14.14
N PRO A 2 20.89 9.41 -13.83
CA PRO A 2 19.74 8.57 -14.15
C PRO A 2 19.77 8.21 -15.63
N GLU A 3 19.64 6.92 -15.92
CA GLU A 3 19.78 6.29 -17.23
C GLU A 3 18.62 6.65 -18.16
N GLY A 4 18.80 6.43 -19.46
CA GLY A 4 17.87 6.83 -20.52
C GLY A 4 16.45 6.31 -20.33
N PHE A 5 15.46 7.09 -20.74
CA PHE A 5 14.04 6.75 -20.61
C PHE A 5 13.49 6.27 -21.95
N THR A 6 12.43 5.47 -21.92
CA THR A 6 11.70 5.08 -23.15
C THR A 6 10.78 6.20 -23.64
N THR A 7 10.44 7.16 -22.78
CA THR A 7 9.57 8.30 -23.10
C THR A 7 10.00 9.57 -22.36
N TYR A 8 9.96 10.70 -23.06
CA TYR A 8 10.18 12.05 -22.55
C TYR A 8 9.03 12.97 -22.92
N GLU A 9 8.69 13.92 -22.04
CA GLU A 9 7.68 14.96 -22.32
C GLU A 9 8.21 16.35 -21.99
N SER A 10 7.95 17.34 -22.86
CA SER A 10 8.36 18.74 -22.65
C SER A 10 7.50 19.48 -21.63
N SER A 11 7.89 20.72 -21.32
CA SER A 11 7.04 21.75 -20.71
C SER A 11 5.71 21.96 -21.46
N ILE A 12 4.77 22.61 -20.79
CA ILE A 12 3.45 22.93 -21.33
C ILE A 12 3.52 24.12 -22.30
N PHE A 13 2.87 23.96 -23.46
CA PHE A 13 2.58 25.01 -24.42
C PHE A 13 1.06 25.26 -24.47
N ALA A 14 0.64 26.51 -24.62
CA ALA A 14 -0.78 26.84 -24.78
C ALA A 14 -1.30 26.47 -26.19
N SER A 15 -0.43 26.44 -27.20
CA SER A 15 -0.77 26.05 -28.56
C SER A 15 0.35 25.32 -29.28
N ALA A 16 0.04 24.15 -29.84
CA ALA A 16 0.98 23.38 -30.66
C ALA A 16 1.34 24.04 -32.02
N THR A 17 0.48 24.96 -32.49
CA THR A 17 0.59 25.62 -33.80
C THR A 17 0.97 27.08 -33.72
N ALA A 18 0.72 27.75 -32.59
CA ALA A 18 0.91 29.20 -32.46
C ALA A 18 2.05 29.59 -31.52
N ASP A 19 2.36 28.76 -30.51
CA ASP A 19 3.44 29.09 -29.58
C ASP A 19 4.79 28.71 -30.21
N ALA A 20 5.70 29.68 -30.21
CA ALA A 20 7.08 29.48 -30.66
C ALA A 20 7.95 29.00 -29.49
N ILE A 21 8.87 28.08 -29.79
CA ILE A 21 9.98 27.78 -28.88
C ILE A 21 10.78 29.07 -28.70
N THR A 22 11.01 29.49 -27.45
CA THR A 22 11.57 30.83 -27.15
C THR A 22 13.09 30.91 -27.34
N THR A 23 13.75 29.77 -27.54
CA THR A 23 15.19 29.63 -27.71
C THR A 23 15.50 28.75 -28.92
N ALA A 24 16.72 28.87 -29.45
CA ALA A 24 17.23 27.97 -30.48
C ALA A 24 18.26 27.02 -29.84
N GLY A 25 18.31 25.78 -30.33
CA GLY A 25 19.19 24.76 -29.78
C GLY A 25 19.27 23.53 -30.65
N GLN A 26 20.00 22.53 -30.14
CA GLN A 26 20.17 21.24 -30.77
C GLN A 26 19.87 20.12 -29.77
N LEU A 27 18.91 19.27 -30.10
CA LEU A 27 18.63 18.02 -29.40
C LEU A 27 19.53 16.92 -29.95
N THR A 28 20.16 16.14 -29.09
CA THR A 28 20.96 14.97 -29.44
C THR A 28 20.34 13.74 -28.79
N PHE A 29 19.93 12.78 -29.61
CA PHE A 29 19.42 11.47 -29.23
C PHE A 29 20.54 10.44 -29.31
N SER A 30 20.77 9.67 -28.25
CA SER A 30 21.80 8.62 -28.24
C SER A 30 21.41 7.43 -27.40
N ASN A 31 21.89 6.22 -27.72
CA ASN A 31 21.89 5.11 -26.77
C ASN A 31 23.11 5.16 -25.85
N ASP A 32 23.02 4.35 -24.80
CA ASP A 32 24.04 4.23 -23.75
C ASP A 32 25.38 3.69 -24.29
N ALA A 33 25.34 2.80 -25.30
CA ALA A 33 26.53 2.26 -25.95
C ALA A 33 27.22 3.23 -26.94
N GLY A 34 26.65 4.42 -27.19
CA GLY A 34 27.15 5.39 -28.18
C GLY A 34 27.12 4.88 -29.63
N ALA A 35 26.37 3.81 -29.89
CA ALA A 35 26.27 3.17 -31.20
C ALA A 35 25.38 3.95 -32.19
N PHE A 36 24.49 4.82 -31.68
CA PHE A 36 23.88 5.88 -32.48
C PHE A 36 23.91 7.22 -31.73
N ALA A 37 24.11 8.29 -32.49
CA ALA A 37 23.93 9.66 -32.04
C ALA A 37 23.28 10.44 -33.17
N LEU A 38 22.15 11.06 -32.89
CA LEU A 38 21.34 11.74 -33.89
C LEU A 38 20.98 13.13 -33.40
N THR A 39 21.19 14.14 -34.23
CA THR A 39 20.99 15.54 -33.85
C THR A 39 19.84 16.19 -34.61
N VAL A 40 19.00 16.92 -33.89
CA VAL A 40 17.87 17.68 -34.43
C VAL A 40 18.01 19.12 -33.98
N ASN A 41 18.19 20.03 -34.93
CA ASN A 41 18.25 21.46 -34.65
C ASN A 41 16.84 22.04 -34.62
N TYR A 42 16.59 22.94 -33.66
CA TYR A 42 15.36 23.72 -33.58
C TYR A 42 15.66 25.22 -33.42
N ALA A 43 14.79 26.04 -33.99
CA ALA A 43 14.90 27.49 -34.01
C ALA A 43 13.90 28.14 -33.05
N ASN A 44 14.16 29.38 -32.67
CA ASN A 44 13.27 30.19 -31.83
C ASN A 44 11.97 30.66 -32.53
N THR A 45 11.70 30.12 -33.72
CA THR A 45 10.48 30.34 -34.51
C THR A 45 9.74 29.03 -34.78
N ASP A 46 10.27 27.89 -34.32
CA ASP A 46 9.61 26.61 -34.50
C ASP A 46 8.43 26.49 -33.55
N THR A 47 7.35 25.90 -34.06
CA THR A 47 6.20 25.47 -33.26
C THR A 47 6.39 24.01 -32.82
N LEU A 48 5.59 23.56 -31.86
CA LEU A 48 5.61 22.17 -31.40
C LEU A 48 5.40 21.17 -32.55
N ASN A 49 4.43 21.44 -33.43
CA ASN A 49 4.18 20.63 -34.63
C ASN A 49 5.35 20.63 -35.61
N SER A 50 5.99 21.80 -35.77
CA SER A 50 7.16 21.92 -36.64
C SER A 50 8.34 21.14 -36.09
N LEU A 51 8.53 21.15 -34.76
CA LEU A 51 9.56 20.37 -34.09
C LEU A 51 9.29 18.86 -34.14
N VAL A 52 8.05 18.42 -33.90
CA VAL A 52 7.65 17.01 -34.09
C VAL A 52 8.01 16.52 -35.49
N THR A 53 7.71 17.34 -36.51
CA THR A 53 8.04 17.01 -37.90
C THR A 53 9.55 16.89 -38.10
N LYS A 54 10.34 17.81 -37.52
CA LYS A 54 11.82 17.77 -37.59
C LYS A 54 12.41 16.57 -36.88
N ILE A 55 11.88 16.19 -35.72
CA ILE A 55 12.32 15.00 -34.99
C ILE A 55 11.99 13.77 -35.86
N ASN A 56 10.72 13.56 -36.21
CA ASN A 56 10.27 12.38 -36.96
C ASN A 56 10.93 12.22 -38.35
N ALA A 57 11.39 13.31 -38.97
CA ALA A 57 12.13 13.24 -40.23
C ALA A 57 13.55 12.66 -40.08
N VAL A 58 14.12 12.74 -38.88
CA VAL A 58 15.54 12.49 -38.61
C VAL A 58 15.75 11.16 -37.88
N VAL A 59 14.78 10.69 -37.07
CA VAL A 59 14.85 9.42 -36.28
C VAL A 59 14.61 8.12 -37.06
N SER A 60 14.89 8.07 -38.37
CA SER A 60 14.84 6.82 -39.17
C SER A 60 16.05 5.87 -38.95
N GLY A 61 16.66 5.92 -37.77
CA GLY A 61 17.83 5.13 -37.37
C GLY A 61 17.49 3.75 -36.78
N PRO A 62 18.43 3.09 -36.09
CA PRO A 62 18.24 1.74 -35.51
C PRO A 62 17.27 1.66 -34.32
N GLN A 63 16.76 2.80 -33.84
CA GLN A 63 15.76 2.88 -32.77
C GLN A 63 14.54 3.65 -33.28
N ASN A 64 13.34 3.11 -33.05
CA ASN A 64 12.07 3.66 -33.52
C ASN A 64 11.57 4.80 -32.62
N ILE A 65 12.38 5.85 -32.48
CA ILE A 65 12.01 7.04 -31.72
C ILE A 65 11.01 7.85 -32.53
N VAL A 66 9.89 8.22 -31.91
CA VAL A 66 8.80 9.00 -32.50
C VAL A 66 8.43 10.14 -31.58
N ALA A 67 8.34 11.34 -32.13
CA ALA A 67 7.79 12.51 -31.50
C ALA A 67 6.30 12.68 -31.87
N SER A 68 5.51 13.18 -30.93
CA SER A 68 4.11 13.54 -31.12
C SER A 68 3.75 14.74 -30.26
N VAL A 69 2.68 15.44 -30.63
CA VAL A 69 2.05 16.41 -29.74
C VAL A 69 0.96 15.71 -28.98
N VAL A 70 1.02 15.80 -27.65
CA VAL A 70 -0.02 15.30 -26.76
C VAL A 70 -0.77 16.49 -26.17
N ALA A 71 -2.09 16.47 -26.29
CA ALA A 71 -2.94 17.40 -25.57
C ALA A 71 -2.96 17.01 -24.09
N THR A 72 -2.68 17.97 -23.22
CA THR A 72 -2.83 17.80 -21.78
C THR A 72 -4.32 17.80 -21.49
N ASP A 73 -4.83 16.68 -20.95
CA ASP A 73 -6.02 16.58 -20.08
C ASP A 73 -7.29 17.40 -20.42
N GLY A 74 -7.57 17.66 -21.70
CA GLY A 74 -8.77 18.38 -22.13
C GLY A 74 -8.75 19.90 -21.89
N THR A 75 -7.61 20.45 -21.44
CA THR A 75 -7.42 21.89 -21.16
C THR A 75 -6.99 22.71 -22.38
N GLY A 76 -6.75 22.05 -23.53
CA GLY A 76 -6.26 22.67 -24.76
C GLY A 76 -4.75 22.96 -24.76
N LEU A 77 -4.07 22.64 -23.66
CA LEU A 77 -2.62 22.75 -23.50
C LEU A 77 -1.91 21.58 -24.19
N ASN A 78 -0.68 21.77 -24.66
CA ASN A 78 0.04 20.83 -25.52
C ASN A 78 1.45 20.55 -24.99
N ARG A 79 1.92 19.32 -25.12
CA ARG A 79 3.30 18.90 -24.82
C ARG A 79 3.91 18.14 -25.98
N LEU A 80 5.22 18.26 -26.16
CA LEU A 80 6.00 17.39 -27.03
C LEU A 80 6.27 16.09 -26.27
N LYS A 81 5.75 14.97 -26.76
CA LYS A 81 6.08 13.62 -26.29
C LYS A 81 7.04 12.97 -27.26
N ILE A 82 8.11 12.37 -26.77
CA ILE A 82 9.10 11.64 -27.56
C ILE A 82 9.22 10.25 -26.94
N THR A 83 8.92 9.20 -27.71
CA THR A 83 8.88 7.81 -27.23
C THR A 83 9.60 6.90 -28.21
N ASP A 84 10.32 5.90 -27.71
CA ASP A 84 10.78 4.77 -28.51
C ASP A 84 9.66 3.71 -28.59
N THR A 85 9.16 3.41 -29.79
CA THR A 85 8.03 2.48 -29.96
C THR A 85 8.38 1.02 -29.74
N ASP A 86 9.68 0.69 -29.67
CA ASP A 86 10.17 -0.65 -29.34
C ASP A 86 10.50 -0.78 -27.84
N ASN A 87 10.14 0.23 -27.03
CA ASN A 87 10.42 0.32 -25.59
C ASN A 87 11.91 0.29 -25.25
N GLN A 88 12.78 0.79 -26.13
CA GLN A 88 14.21 0.92 -25.86
C GLN A 88 14.53 2.24 -25.13
N THR A 89 15.48 2.20 -24.20
CA THR A 89 15.95 3.40 -23.48
C THR A 89 16.84 4.25 -24.36
N PHE A 90 16.67 5.56 -24.35
CA PHE A 90 17.56 6.49 -25.04
C PHE A 90 17.78 7.74 -24.20
N ASN A 91 18.84 8.50 -24.51
CA ASN A 91 19.18 9.75 -23.86
C ASN A 91 18.87 10.92 -24.80
N ILE A 92 18.36 12.02 -24.24
CA ILE A 92 18.24 13.31 -24.94
C ILE A 92 19.12 14.33 -24.23
N THR A 93 20.03 14.96 -24.96
CA THR A 93 20.82 16.11 -24.48
C THR A 93 20.59 17.32 -25.35
N GLU A 94 20.66 18.51 -24.76
CA GLU A 94 20.44 19.78 -25.44
C GLU A 94 21.68 20.62 -25.32
N THR A 95 22.12 21.14 -26.46
CA THR A 95 23.27 22.01 -26.55
C THR A 95 22.88 23.33 -27.19
N GLY A 96 23.60 24.39 -26.82
CA GLY A 96 23.27 25.78 -27.17
C GLY A 96 22.51 26.51 -26.07
N SER A 97 21.98 27.69 -26.36
CA SER A 97 21.17 28.51 -25.44
C SER A 97 19.73 27.98 -25.29
N GLY A 98 19.53 26.69 -25.56
CA GLY A 98 18.24 26.01 -25.51
C GLY A 98 17.72 25.90 -24.08
N THR A 99 16.40 26.05 -23.93
CA THR A 99 15.67 25.85 -22.66
C THR A 99 14.53 24.85 -22.85
N LEU A 100 14.58 24.03 -23.91
CA LEU A 100 13.51 23.07 -24.19
C LEU A 100 13.68 21.86 -23.26
N LEU A 101 14.93 21.41 -23.01
CA LEU A 101 15.21 20.30 -22.09
C LEU A 101 15.23 20.67 -20.61
N THR A 102 15.18 21.95 -20.22
CA THR A 102 15.14 22.33 -18.80
C THR A 102 13.89 21.82 -18.07
N ASP A 103 12.87 21.37 -18.82
CA ASP A 103 11.65 20.74 -18.31
C ASP A 103 11.27 19.46 -19.09
N LEU A 104 12.16 18.87 -19.90
CA LEU A 104 11.98 17.48 -20.35
C LEU A 104 12.32 16.54 -19.19
N THR A 105 11.51 16.62 -18.14
CA THR A 105 11.57 15.66 -17.06
C THR A 105 10.88 14.38 -17.52
N PRO A 106 11.50 13.20 -17.34
CA PRO A 106 10.83 11.93 -17.53
C PRO A 106 9.65 11.89 -16.56
N LYS A 107 8.45 12.12 -17.09
CA LYS A 107 7.25 12.34 -16.29
C LYS A 107 6.46 11.06 -16.02
N VAL A 108 6.71 10.02 -16.80
CA VAL A 108 6.26 8.66 -16.48
C VAL A 108 7.43 7.94 -15.84
N ARG A 109 7.47 7.95 -14.51
CA ARG A 109 8.35 7.05 -13.75
C ARG A 109 7.55 5.79 -13.47
N THR A 110 7.74 4.78 -14.30
CA THR A 110 7.25 3.44 -13.96
C THR A 110 8.06 2.90 -12.78
N VAL A 111 7.53 1.91 -12.06
CA VAL A 111 8.31 1.17 -11.07
C VAL A 111 9.53 0.49 -11.73
N GLY A 112 9.44 0.16 -13.03
CA GLY A 112 10.57 -0.32 -13.83
C GLY A 112 11.70 0.71 -13.93
N ASP A 113 11.38 1.98 -14.20
CA ASP A 113 12.39 3.06 -14.27
C ASP A 113 13.06 3.28 -12.90
N LEU A 114 12.29 3.13 -11.81
CA LEU A 114 12.82 3.15 -10.45
C LEU A 114 13.81 1.99 -10.22
N VAL A 115 13.45 0.78 -10.63
CA VAL A 115 14.31 -0.42 -10.51
C VAL A 115 15.62 -0.25 -11.29
N THR A 116 15.55 0.23 -12.53
CA THR A 116 16.72 0.53 -13.35
C THR A 116 17.60 1.57 -12.64
N GLY A 117 17.03 2.69 -12.20
CA GLY A 117 17.75 3.74 -11.51
C GLY A 117 18.43 3.29 -10.20
N LEU A 118 17.74 2.48 -9.38
CA LEU A 118 18.31 1.94 -8.14
C LEU A 118 19.42 0.92 -8.40
N SER A 119 19.32 0.14 -9.48
CA SER A 119 20.31 -0.87 -9.86
C SER A 119 21.62 -0.26 -10.37
N THR A 120 21.66 1.05 -10.63
CA THR A 120 22.92 1.78 -10.92
C THR A 120 23.80 1.98 -9.68
N MET A 121 23.24 1.85 -8.48
CA MET A 121 23.96 2.07 -7.24
C MET A 121 24.88 0.88 -6.93
N THR A 122 26.14 1.16 -6.59
CA THR A 122 27.09 0.10 -6.24
C THR A 122 26.64 -0.67 -5.00
N ASN A 123 26.63 -2.00 -5.07
CA ASN A 123 26.21 -2.92 -4.01
C ASN A 123 24.70 -2.91 -3.66
N LEU A 124 23.85 -2.39 -4.55
CA LEU A 124 22.40 -2.48 -4.46
C LEU A 124 21.85 -3.03 -5.78
N THR A 125 20.93 -3.99 -5.69
CA THR A 125 20.18 -4.51 -6.83
C THR A 125 18.70 -4.36 -6.54
N ALA A 126 17.96 -3.71 -7.43
CA ALA A 126 16.52 -3.60 -7.34
C ALA A 126 15.87 -4.54 -8.36
N SER A 127 14.69 -5.06 -8.05
CA SER A 127 13.89 -5.87 -8.97
C SER A 127 12.40 -5.79 -8.63
N ILE A 128 11.53 -6.23 -9.54
CA ILE A 128 10.11 -6.46 -9.26
C ILE A 128 9.91 -7.97 -9.24
N ASN A 129 9.35 -8.50 -8.16
CA ASN A 129 9.09 -9.93 -8.06
C ASN A 129 7.83 -10.35 -8.83
N THR A 130 7.55 -11.65 -8.88
CA THR A 130 6.37 -12.22 -9.58
C THR A 130 5.03 -11.76 -9.02
N SER A 131 5.00 -11.16 -7.83
CA SER A 131 3.80 -10.59 -7.22
C SER A 131 3.73 -9.06 -7.38
N GLY A 132 4.53 -8.48 -8.28
CA GLY A 132 4.52 -7.04 -8.55
C GLY A 132 5.17 -6.16 -7.47
N ARG A 133 5.83 -6.75 -6.46
CA ARG A 133 6.43 -6.00 -5.35
C ARG A 133 7.88 -5.62 -5.66
N LEU A 134 8.28 -4.42 -5.24
CA LEU A 134 9.66 -3.94 -5.30
C LEU A 134 10.53 -4.71 -4.29
N GLU A 135 11.62 -5.30 -4.77
CA GLU A 135 12.61 -6.01 -3.96
C GLU A 135 13.98 -5.34 -4.09
N LEU A 136 14.62 -5.08 -2.94
CA LEU A 136 15.92 -4.40 -2.84
C LEU A 136 16.91 -5.31 -2.11
N ASN A 137 17.97 -5.70 -2.81
CA ASN A 137 19.00 -6.60 -2.30
C ASN A 137 20.36 -5.88 -2.21
N THR A 138 20.98 -5.89 -1.03
CA THR A 138 22.32 -5.34 -0.82
C THR A 138 23.40 -6.41 -0.81
N SER A 139 24.61 -6.08 -1.26
CA SER A 139 25.76 -7.00 -1.27
C SER A 139 26.93 -6.45 -0.43
N ASN A 140 28.00 -7.26 -0.30
CA ASN A 140 29.24 -6.89 0.39
C ASN A 140 29.05 -6.45 1.86
N ASN A 141 28.10 -7.07 2.55
CA ASN A 141 27.74 -6.77 3.93
C ASN A 141 27.34 -5.30 4.18
N LEU A 142 27.00 -4.54 3.14
CA LEU A 142 26.42 -3.21 3.26
C LEU A 142 24.91 -3.31 3.50
N ARG A 143 24.33 -2.23 4.01
CA ARG A 143 22.90 -2.09 4.30
C ARG A 143 22.36 -0.83 3.65
N LEU A 144 21.07 -0.85 3.29
CA LEU A 144 20.38 0.27 2.68
C LEU A 144 19.66 1.07 3.76
N ALA A 145 19.98 2.36 3.86
CA ALA A 145 19.21 3.31 4.63
C ALA A 145 18.42 4.22 3.69
N VAL A 146 17.10 4.27 3.86
CA VAL A 146 16.21 5.14 3.09
C VAL A 146 15.88 6.36 3.93
N ASN A 147 16.16 7.55 3.39
CA ASN A 147 15.76 8.82 4.01
C ASN A 147 14.50 9.34 3.31
N GLU A 148 13.40 9.38 4.04
CA GLU A 148 12.09 9.77 3.52
C GLU A 148 12.00 11.25 3.12
N LEU A 149 12.82 12.14 3.68
CA LEU A 149 12.80 13.61 3.47
C LEU A 149 11.36 14.16 3.34
N THR A 150 11.03 14.81 2.21
CA THR A 150 9.69 15.36 1.90
C THR A 150 8.96 14.54 0.84
N SER A 151 9.36 13.28 0.66
CA SER A 151 8.79 12.41 -0.36
C SER A 151 7.36 12.03 0.05
N SER A 152 6.37 12.38 -0.78
CA SER A 152 5.00 11.89 -0.63
C SER A 152 4.58 11.19 -1.92
N VAL A 153 4.27 9.90 -1.83
CA VAL A 153 3.64 9.14 -2.89
C VAL A 153 2.17 8.97 -2.50
N SER A 154 1.27 9.23 -3.44
CA SER A 154 -0.18 9.11 -3.24
C SER A 154 -0.75 8.16 -4.27
N ALA A 155 -1.43 7.11 -3.80
CA ALA A 155 -2.25 6.22 -4.62
C ALA A 155 -3.58 5.95 -3.91
N ALA A 156 -4.52 5.33 -4.61
CA ALA A 156 -5.72 4.78 -3.99
C ALA A 156 -5.30 3.79 -2.89
N GLY A 157 -5.97 3.83 -1.74
CA GLY A 157 -5.57 3.07 -0.55
C GLY A 157 -4.83 3.90 0.48
N ASP A 158 -3.82 4.67 0.06
CA ASP A 158 -2.88 5.32 0.97
C ASP A 158 -2.37 6.64 0.40
N LEU A 159 -2.96 7.73 0.88
CA LEU A 159 -2.62 9.10 0.47
C LEU A 159 -1.43 9.63 1.29
N ASN A 160 -0.51 10.32 0.62
CA ASN A 160 0.62 11.03 1.23
C ASN A 160 1.57 10.14 2.05
N LYS A 161 1.91 8.96 1.54
CA LYS A 161 2.86 8.06 2.21
C LYS A 161 4.30 8.36 1.83
N GLY A 162 5.22 8.12 2.76
CA GLY A 162 6.64 8.11 2.45
C GLY A 162 6.97 7.02 1.42
N PHE A 163 8.12 7.14 0.77
CA PHE A 163 8.64 6.14 -0.16
C PHE A 163 8.67 4.73 0.44
N SER A 164 9.22 4.55 1.65
CA SER A 164 9.27 3.22 2.28
C SER A 164 7.88 2.69 2.62
N ASP A 165 6.98 3.54 3.10
CA ASP A 165 5.61 3.12 3.45
C ASP A 165 4.81 2.73 2.19
N PHE A 166 4.93 3.52 1.13
CA PHE A 166 4.27 3.24 -0.15
C PHE A 166 4.69 1.90 -0.77
N PHE A 167 6.00 1.62 -0.80
CA PHE A 167 6.52 0.35 -1.34
C PHE A 167 6.52 -0.79 -0.30
N GLY A 168 6.05 -0.54 0.92
CA GLY A 168 6.08 -1.53 2.01
C GLY A 168 7.49 -1.96 2.42
N LEU A 169 8.50 -1.10 2.23
CA LEU A 169 9.86 -1.32 2.72
C LEU A 169 9.85 -1.23 4.25
N ASN A 170 10.46 -2.21 4.93
CA ASN A 170 10.41 -2.43 6.38
C ASN A 170 9.07 -2.96 6.93
N ARG A 171 8.31 -3.67 6.09
CA ARG A 171 7.11 -4.37 6.54
C ARG A 171 7.46 -5.47 7.53
N LEU A 172 6.93 -5.39 8.76
CA LEU A 172 6.98 -6.44 9.79
C LEU A 172 5.75 -7.37 9.70
N ILE A 173 4.58 -6.76 9.46
CA ILE A 173 3.28 -7.43 9.40
C ILE A 173 2.87 -7.58 7.93
N ASP A 174 2.61 -8.82 7.53
CA ASP A 174 2.18 -9.23 6.21
C ASP A 174 0.69 -9.63 6.22
N SER A 175 0.02 -9.44 5.08
CA SER A 175 -1.27 -10.03 4.77
C SER A 175 -1.15 -10.78 3.44
N ALA A 176 -1.63 -12.02 3.40
CA ALA A 176 -1.68 -12.82 2.18
C ALA A 176 -2.83 -12.39 1.23
N GLU A 177 -3.27 -11.14 1.28
CA GLU A 177 -4.29 -10.60 0.35
C GLU A 177 -3.60 -9.96 -0.83
N ASN A 178 -4.11 -10.23 -2.02
CA ASN A 178 -3.90 -9.37 -3.16
C ASN A 178 -4.87 -8.20 -3.03
N PHE A 179 -4.38 -6.97 -3.19
CA PHE A 179 -5.22 -5.77 -3.16
C PHE A 179 -5.96 -5.59 -4.50
N SER A 180 -6.84 -6.54 -4.82
CA SER A 180 -7.59 -6.64 -6.07
C SER A 180 -8.93 -5.90 -6.05
N ARG A 181 -9.26 -5.24 -4.94
CA ARG A 181 -10.54 -4.55 -4.77
C ARG A 181 -10.35 -3.23 -4.05
N TYR A 182 -10.96 -2.19 -4.60
CA TYR A 182 -11.00 -0.84 -4.09
C TYR A 182 -12.44 -0.41 -3.84
N ARG A 183 -12.73 0.25 -2.71
CA ARG A 183 -14.05 0.80 -2.38
C ARG A 183 -13.92 2.23 -1.86
N SER A 184 -14.80 3.11 -2.34
CA SER A 184 -14.93 4.47 -1.83
C SER A 184 -15.63 4.52 -0.46
N ASP A 185 -15.63 5.69 0.16
CA ASP A 185 -16.59 6.01 1.22
C ASP A 185 -18.04 6.00 0.69
N THR A 186 -19.01 6.05 1.60
CA THR A 186 -20.44 6.13 1.25
C THR A 186 -20.84 7.52 0.80
N PHE A 187 -21.58 7.56 -0.30
CA PHE A 187 -22.18 8.74 -0.88
C PHE A 187 -23.70 8.71 -0.75
N ALA A 188 -24.33 9.88 -0.67
CA ALA A 188 -25.78 9.99 -0.59
C ALA A 188 -26.44 9.66 -1.94
N SER A 189 -25.71 9.89 -3.05
CA SER A 189 -26.21 9.66 -4.40
C SER A 189 -25.10 9.25 -5.36
N SER A 190 -25.36 8.23 -6.18
CA SER A 190 -24.43 7.81 -7.24
C SER A 190 -24.49 8.67 -8.50
N THR A 191 -25.48 9.56 -8.63
CA THR A 191 -25.76 10.34 -9.85
C THR A 191 -25.70 11.85 -9.66
N THR A 192 -25.48 12.34 -8.44
CA THR A 192 -25.35 13.79 -8.17
C THR A 192 -24.12 14.15 -7.36
N ASP A 193 -23.58 13.22 -6.56
CA ASP A 193 -22.34 13.49 -5.83
C ASP A 193 -21.18 13.46 -6.83
N ALA A 194 -20.50 14.59 -6.97
CA ALA A 194 -19.55 14.87 -8.04
C ALA A 194 -18.12 15.02 -7.51
N ILE A 195 -17.17 14.71 -8.38
CA ILE A 195 -15.75 14.95 -8.14
C ILE A 195 -15.48 16.45 -8.22
N THR A 196 -14.73 17.02 -7.28
CA THR A 196 -14.63 18.50 -7.19
C THR A 196 -13.63 19.10 -8.17
N THR A 197 -12.59 18.36 -8.55
CA THR A 197 -11.50 18.83 -9.43
C THR A 197 -11.17 17.76 -10.48
N ALA A 198 -11.16 18.14 -11.76
CA ALA A 198 -10.82 17.23 -12.87
C ALA A 198 -9.39 16.66 -12.75
N GLY A 199 -9.18 15.46 -13.29
CA GLY A 199 -7.88 14.79 -13.25
C GLY A 199 -7.83 13.54 -14.10
N THR A 200 -6.78 12.74 -13.91
CA THR A 200 -6.60 11.47 -14.63
C THR A 200 -6.24 10.37 -13.65
N LEU A 201 -7.02 9.28 -13.68
CA LEU A 201 -6.69 8.03 -13.00
C LEU A 201 -5.75 7.21 -13.86
N HIS A 202 -4.69 6.71 -13.25
CA HIS A 202 -3.66 5.87 -13.84
C HIS A 202 -3.74 4.50 -13.19
N PHE A 203 -4.09 3.48 -13.95
CA PHE A 203 -4.15 2.09 -13.51
C PHE A 203 -2.88 1.39 -13.95
N THR A 204 -2.30 0.60 -13.06
CA THR A 204 -1.13 -0.23 -13.36
C THR A 204 -1.27 -1.57 -12.66
N GLY A 205 -0.95 -2.66 -13.35
CA GLY A 205 -0.93 -3.99 -12.77
C GLY A 205 0.10 -4.89 -13.46
N ASN A 206 0.23 -6.11 -12.97
CA ASN A 206 1.11 -7.12 -13.52
C ASN A 206 0.60 -8.53 -13.16
N ASP A 207 -0.02 -9.19 -14.13
CA ASP A 207 -0.52 -10.56 -14.08
C ASP A 207 0.50 -11.59 -14.63
N GLY A 208 1.73 -11.14 -14.88
CA GLY A 208 2.74 -11.84 -15.66
C GLY A 208 3.26 -10.97 -16.81
N THR A 209 2.46 -10.02 -17.29
CA THR A 209 2.91 -8.93 -18.18
C THR A 209 2.50 -7.58 -17.58
N ALA A 210 3.44 -6.63 -17.52
CA ALA A 210 3.12 -5.30 -17.01
C ALA A 210 2.15 -4.57 -17.96
N TRP A 211 1.11 -3.96 -17.40
CA TRP A 211 0.11 -3.18 -18.14
C TRP A 211 -0.18 -1.84 -17.48
N THR A 212 -0.68 -0.89 -18.27
CA THR A 212 -1.07 0.43 -17.79
C THR A 212 -2.26 0.99 -18.58
N LYS A 213 -3.12 1.77 -17.90
CA LYS A 213 -4.25 2.46 -18.52
C LYS A 213 -4.50 3.80 -17.86
N THR A 214 -4.85 4.82 -18.65
CA THR A 214 -5.30 6.12 -18.14
C THR A 214 -6.77 6.38 -18.43
N ILE A 215 -7.47 6.99 -17.47
CA ILE A 215 -8.87 7.41 -17.59
C ILE A 215 -9.00 8.85 -17.08
N ALA A 216 -9.36 9.76 -17.97
CA ALA A 216 -9.62 11.15 -17.63
C ALA A 216 -11.04 11.34 -17.08
N TYR A 217 -11.16 12.13 -16.01
CA TYR A 217 -12.43 12.49 -15.40
C TYR A 217 -12.52 14.00 -15.19
N THR A 218 -13.75 14.53 -15.15
CA THR A 218 -14.03 15.96 -15.03
C THR A 218 -14.71 16.27 -13.69
N ALA A 219 -14.73 17.54 -13.30
CA ALA A 219 -15.43 17.99 -12.09
C ALA A 219 -16.98 17.85 -12.16
N SER A 220 -17.51 17.37 -13.28
CA SER A 220 -18.93 17.08 -13.46
C SER A 220 -19.22 15.57 -13.48
N ASP A 221 -18.18 14.74 -13.39
CA ASP A 221 -18.38 13.29 -13.30
C ASP A 221 -18.96 12.91 -11.94
N THR A 222 -19.89 11.98 -12.00
CA THR A 222 -20.52 11.32 -10.85
C THR A 222 -19.89 9.95 -10.69
N LEU A 223 -20.14 9.26 -9.57
CA LEU A 223 -19.69 7.88 -9.41
C LEU A 223 -20.16 6.98 -10.57
N THR A 224 -21.40 7.17 -11.02
CA THR A 224 -21.98 6.39 -12.13
C THR A 224 -21.29 6.68 -13.47
N THR A 225 -21.00 7.95 -13.79
CA THR A 225 -20.34 8.29 -15.05
C THR A 225 -18.87 7.88 -15.04
N LEU A 226 -18.19 7.97 -13.89
CA LEU A 226 -16.83 7.49 -13.75
C LEU A 226 -16.76 5.96 -13.87
N ALA A 227 -17.67 5.23 -13.24
CA ALA A 227 -17.74 3.77 -13.39
C ALA A 227 -17.96 3.36 -14.86
N ALA A 228 -18.80 4.10 -15.59
CA ALA A 228 -19.01 3.86 -17.02
C ALA A 228 -17.74 4.14 -17.86
N LYS A 229 -16.96 5.18 -17.51
CA LYS A 229 -15.67 5.46 -18.17
C LYS A 229 -14.62 4.39 -17.89
N ILE A 230 -14.61 3.81 -16.69
CA ILE A 230 -13.72 2.70 -16.35
C ILE A 230 -14.09 1.45 -17.12
N ASN A 231 -15.38 1.17 -17.26
CA ASN A 231 -15.90 0.01 -18.00
C ASN A 231 -16.04 0.25 -19.51
N ASP A 232 -15.43 1.31 -20.06
CA ASP A 232 -15.57 1.61 -21.48
C ASP A 232 -14.89 0.54 -22.35
N THR A 233 -15.71 -0.21 -23.10
CA THR A 233 -15.25 -1.30 -23.97
C THR A 233 -14.57 -0.83 -25.25
N ALA A 234 -14.53 0.49 -25.53
CA ALA A 234 -13.82 1.02 -26.69
C ALA A 234 -12.30 0.76 -26.63
N ASP A 235 -11.75 0.62 -25.42
CA ASP A 235 -10.37 0.21 -25.18
C ASP A 235 -10.37 -0.90 -24.14
N ALA A 236 -10.12 -2.12 -24.63
CA ALA A 236 -10.26 -3.35 -23.88
C ALA A 236 -9.15 -3.61 -22.85
N THR A 237 -8.22 -2.67 -22.62
CA THR A 237 -7.08 -2.89 -21.71
C THR A 237 -7.54 -3.35 -20.32
N LEU A 238 -8.42 -2.61 -19.64
CA LEU A 238 -8.89 -3.01 -18.30
C LEU A 238 -9.78 -4.26 -18.31
N SER A 239 -10.58 -4.45 -19.36
CA SER A 239 -11.44 -5.63 -19.47
C SER A 239 -10.66 -6.91 -19.78
N ASN A 240 -9.52 -6.81 -20.46
CA ASN A 240 -8.61 -7.94 -20.70
C ASN A 240 -7.94 -8.37 -19.39
N GLU A 241 -7.65 -7.40 -18.52
CA GLU A 241 -7.12 -7.61 -17.17
C GLU A 241 -8.24 -7.85 -16.14
N SER A 242 -9.48 -8.12 -16.56
CA SER A 242 -10.61 -8.40 -15.65
C SER A 242 -10.92 -7.31 -14.60
N VAL A 243 -10.43 -6.08 -14.78
CA VAL A 243 -10.70 -4.91 -13.91
C VAL A 243 -12.00 -4.23 -14.31
N THR A 244 -12.94 -4.13 -13.36
CA THR A 244 -14.26 -3.54 -13.57
C THR A 244 -14.65 -2.60 -12.44
N ALA A 245 -15.45 -1.57 -12.76
CA ALA A 245 -16.05 -0.67 -11.80
C ALA A 245 -17.55 -0.96 -11.61
N SER A 246 -18.06 -0.87 -10.39
CA SER A 246 -19.48 -1.04 -10.09
C SER A 246 -19.95 -0.11 -8.98
N ILE A 247 -21.23 0.21 -8.98
CA ILE A 247 -21.85 0.97 -7.89
C ILE A 247 -22.53 -0.01 -6.94
N VAL A 248 -22.07 -0.04 -5.69
CA VAL A 248 -22.62 -0.88 -4.63
C VAL A 248 -23.57 -0.05 -3.78
N ALA A 249 -24.80 -0.52 -3.59
CA ALA A 249 -25.75 0.10 -2.69
C ALA A 249 -25.61 -0.48 -1.27
N ASP A 250 -25.21 0.36 -0.32
CA ASP A 250 -25.13 0.05 1.10
C ASP A 250 -26.30 0.76 1.82
N GLY A 251 -27.47 0.12 1.85
CA GLY A 251 -28.70 0.70 2.40
C GLY A 251 -29.22 1.87 1.56
N ALA A 252 -29.26 3.08 2.15
CA ALA A 252 -29.67 4.31 1.47
C ALA A 252 -28.48 5.07 0.83
N THR A 253 -27.27 4.51 0.92
CA THR A 253 -26.03 5.13 0.42
C THR A 253 -25.40 4.28 -0.66
N PHE A 254 -24.49 4.89 -1.42
CA PHE A 254 -23.81 4.26 -2.56
C PHE A 254 -22.30 4.32 -2.41
N ARG A 255 -21.59 3.33 -2.93
CA ARG A 255 -20.13 3.32 -3.03
C ARG A 255 -19.70 2.95 -4.43
N LEU A 256 -18.61 3.52 -4.89
CA LEU A 256 -17.90 3.01 -6.05
C LEU A 256 -16.99 1.87 -5.59
N GLU A 257 -17.09 0.75 -6.29
CA GLU A 257 -16.20 -0.39 -6.14
C GLU A 257 -15.45 -0.60 -7.47
N ILE A 258 -14.14 -0.77 -7.41
CA ILE A 258 -13.32 -1.15 -8.56
C ILE A 258 -12.63 -2.46 -8.18
N ALA A 259 -12.83 -3.52 -8.96
CA ALA A 259 -12.32 -4.83 -8.63
C ALA A 259 -11.79 -5.55 -9.87
N ASP A 260 -10.70 -6.26 -9.66
CA ASP A 260 -10.20 -7.30 -10.53
C ASP A 260 -10.94 -8.61 -10.21
N ALA A 261 -11.54 -9.23 -11.24
CA ALA A 261 -12.35 -10.44 -11.05
C ALA A 261 -11.51 -11.72 -10.87
N GLU A 262 -10.24 -11.71 -11.29
CA GLU A 262 -9.30 -12.83 -11.18
C GLU A 262 -8.56 -12.80 -9.84
N GLY A 263 -8.58 -11.66 -9.17
CA GLY A 263 -8.01 -11.46 -7.84
C GLY A 263 -6.57 -10.94 -7.89
N ASP A 264 -6.16 -10.35 -9.01
CA ASP A 264 -4.82 -9.82 -9.18
C ASP A 264 -4.66 -8.41 -8.59
N GLU A 265 -3.45 -8.11 -8.13
CA GLU A 265 -3.11 -6.84 -7.51
C GLU A 265 -2.88 -5.77 -8.60
N PHE A 266 -3.57 -4.64 -8.48
CA PHE A 266 -3.36 -3.48 -9.33
C PHE A 266 -3.36 -2.21 -8.48
N ALA A 267 -2.74 -1.15 -8.98
CA ALA A 267 -2.68 0.15 -8.32
C ALA A 267 -3.43 1.20 -9.14
N ILE A 268 -4.02 2.16 -8.43
CA ILE A 268 -4.67 3.34 -9.02
C ILE A 268 -3.96 4.58 -8.48
N VAL A 269 -3.36 5.37 -9.35
CA VAL A 269 -2.72 6.65 -9.01
C VAL A 269 -3.48 7.79 -9.67
N GLU A 270 -3.50 8.95 -9.02
CA GLU A 270 -4.10 10.16 -9.57
C GLU A 270 -3.05 11.14 -10.05
N THR A 271 -3.25 11.67 -11.25
CA THR A 271 -2.36 12.63 -11.91
C THR A 271 -3.15 13.81 -12.47
N GLY A 272 -2.47 14.88 -12.86
CA GLY A 272 -3.12 16.08 -13.42
C GLY A 272 -3.71 17.04 -12.37
N GLY A 273 -3.37 16.87 -11.09
CA GLY A 273 -3.84 17.75 -10.00
C GLY A 273 -5.30 17.55 -9.60
N GLY A 274 -5.91 16.43 -10.01
CA GLY A 274 -7.27 16.07 -9.61
C GLY A 274 -7.39 15.68 -8.14
N THR A 275 -8.63 15.52 -7.68
CA THR A 275 -8.97 15.29 -6.27
C THR A 275 -9.81 14.05 -6.03
N PHE A 276 -10.07 13.20 -7.03
CA PHE A 276 -10.96 12.05 -6.87
C PHE A 276 -10.53 11.10 -5.75
N LEU A 277 -9.23 10.81 -5.60
CA LEU A 277 -8.78 9.91 -4.52
C LEU A 277 -9.02 10.52 -3.13
N ALA A 278 -8.86 11.83 -2.99
CA ALA A 278 -9.11 12.55 -1.74
C ALA A 278 -10.61 12.73 -1.46
N ASP A 279 -11.39 13.08 -2.49
CA ASP A 279 -12.83 13.34 -2.42
C ASP A 279 -13.62 12.06 -2.13
N THR A 280 -13.22 10.94 -2.75
CA THR A 280 -13.90 9.65 -2.59
C THR A 280 -13.31 8.75 -1.54
N ASN A 281 -12.07 9.07 -1.14
CA ASN A 281 -11.34 8.32 -0.16
C ASN A 281 -11.37 6.81 -0.48
N ILE A 282 -11.21 6.50 -1.77
CA ILE A 282 -11.20 5.14 -2.29
C ILE A 282 -9.96 4.40 -1.80
N ARG A 283 -10.18 3.24 -1.19
CA ARG A 283 -9.13 2.44 -0.58
C ARG A 283 -9.27 0.97 -0.92
N THR A 284 -8.17 0.26 -0.79
CA THR A 284 -8.17 -1.20 -0.90
C THR A 284 -9.13 -1.79 0.13
N ASP A 285 -9.85 -2.84 -0.26
CA ASP A 285 -10.77 -3.53 0.64
C ASP A 285 -9.98 -4.30 1.69
N THR A 286 -10.16 -3.92 2.94
CA THR A 286 -9.41 -4.42 4.10
C THR A 286 -10.28 -5.28 5.03
N ARG A 287 -11.52 -5.59 4.63
CA ARG A 287 -12.43 -6.38 5.46
C ARG A 287 -11.87 -7.79 5.65
N GLY A 288 -11.85 -8.23 6.91
CA GLY A 288 -11.31 -9.55 7.26
C GLY A 288 -9.78 -9.60 7.38
N LEU A 289 -9.06 -8.50 7.11
CA LEU A 289 -7.61 -8.45 7.23
C LEU A 289 -7.13 -8.89 8.61
N SER A 290 -7.81 -8.50 9.69
CA SER A 290 -7.42 -8.85 11.05
C SER A 290 -7.25 -10.36 11.30
N ASN A 291 -7.99 -11.21 10.57
CA ASN A 291 -7.87 -12.68 10.70
C ASN A 291 -6.70 -13.27 9.88
N ARG A 292 -6.06 -12.45 9.04
CA ARG A 292 -5.08 -12.86 8.03
C ARG A 292 -3.78 -12.05 8.10
N LEU A 293 -3.63 -11.19 9.11
CA LEU A 293 -2.36 -10.56 9.46
C LEU A 293 -1.44 -11.62 10.07
N LYS A 294 -0.21 -11.68 9.57
CA LYS A 294 0.86 -12.51 10.13
C LYS A 294 2.15 -11.70 10.19
N ILE A 295 3.07 -12.06 11.09
CA ILE A 295 4.45 -11.61 10.94
C ILE A 295 5.02 -12.30 9.70
N ARG A 296 5.84 -11.61 8.92
CA ARG A 296 6.47 -12.23 7.75
C ARG A 296 7.23 -13.49 8.15
N GLU A 297 7.13 -14.51 7.31
CA GLU A 297 7.66 -15.84 7.60
C GLU A 297 9.20 -15.84 7.70
N ASP A 298 9.89 -15.01 6.92
CA ASP A 298 11.34 -14.84 7.01
C ASP A 298 11.78 -14.22 8.33
N ILE A 299 11.03 -13.26 8.86
CA ILE A 299 11.27 -12.67 10.19
C ILE A 299 10.96 -13.69 11.31
N GLN A 300 9.94 -14.53 11.13
CA GLN A 300 9.64 -15.62 12.08
C GLN A 300 10.77 -16.66 12.12
N GLN A 301 11.36 -16.98 10.96
CA GLN A 301 12.48 -17.93 10.87
C GLN A 301 13.80 -17.31 11.34
N ASN A 302 13.98 -16.00 11.16
CA ASN A 302 15.17 -15.28 11.56
C ASN A 302 14.82 -13.89 12.10
N ASN A 303 14.79 -13.78 13.43
CA ASN A 303 14.57 -12.51 14.14
C ASN A 303 15.70 -11.48 13.92
N SER A 304 16.83 -11.87 13.31
CA SER A 304 17.91 -10.97 12.92
C SER A 304 17.52 -10.01 11.79
N PHE A 305 16.32 -10.12 11.21
CA PHE A 305 15.80 -9.15 10.25
C PHE A 305 15.10 -7.95 10.90
N ILE A 306 14.94 -7.93 12.23
CA ILE A 306 14.45 -6.78 12.98
C ILE A 306 15.64 -6.09 13.66
N SER A 307 16.03 -4.91 13.18
CA SER A 307 16.99 -4.07 13.89
C SER A 307 16.25 -3.04 14.73
N ARG A 308 16.63 -2.90 16.01
CA ARG A 308 16.08 -1.87 16.91
C ARG A 308 16.66 -0.49 16.64
N GLY A 309 17.73 -0.39 15.84
CA GLY A 309 18.50 0.85 15.70
C GLY A 309 19.12 1.36 17.01
N SER A 310 19.02 0.60 18.11
CA SER A 310 19.69 0.90 19.37
C SER A 310 21.17 0.67 19.19
N LEU A 311 21.98 1.57 19.74
CA LEU A 311 23.39 1.29 19.87
C LEU A 311 23.53 0.09 20.82
N GLN A 312 24.00 -1.03 20.30
CA GLN A 312 24.28 -2.22 21.09
C GLN A 312 25.77 -2.32 21.37
N SER A 313 26.10 -2.77 22.56
CA SER A 313 27.45 -2.95 23.04
C SER A 313 27.59 -4.37 23.56
N ASN A 314 27.41 -5.33 22.65
CA ASN A 314 27.40 -6.76 22.94
C ASN A 314 28.64 -7.49 22.39
N THR A 315 29.44 -6.85 21.53
CA THR A 315 30.69 -7.39 21.02
C THR A 315 31.84 -6.39 21.18
N PHE A 316 32.91 -6.81 21.82
CA PHE A 316 34.14 -6.03 21.98
C PHE A 316 35.33 -6.75 21.35
N GLU A 317 36.19 -5.98 20.70
CA GLU A 317 37.45 -6.49 20.17
C GLU A 317 38.65 -5.72 20.75
N SER A 318 39.71 -6.45 21.09
CA SER A 318 40.98 -5.82 21.45
C SER A 318 41.74 -5.30 20.24
N ARG A 319 42.81 -4.56 20.49
CA ARG A 319 43.87 -4.37 19.49
C ARG A 319 44.39 -5.70 18.96
N ALA A 320 44.94 -5.66 17.74
CA ALA A 320 45.48 -6.83 17.06
C ALA A 320 46.94 -7.13 17.50
N PHE A 321 47.25 -8.41 17.72
CA PHE A 321 48.58 -8.91 18.07
C PHE A 321 49.07 -9.93 17.04
N ASN A 322 50.38 -10.03 16.86
CA ASN A 322 50.99 -11.01 15.95
C ASN A 322 50.96 -12.47 16.45
N SER A 323 50.42 -12.77 17.64
CA SER A 323 50.32 -14.13 18.17
C SER A 323 49.30 -14.20 19.31
N LYS A 324 48.55 -15.32 19.37
CA LYS A 324 47.62 -15.61 20.49
C LYS A 324 48.27 -16.36 21.66
N THR A 325 49.44 -16.97 21.47
CA THR A 325 50.14 -17.79 22.47
C THR A 325 51.45 -17.18 22.98
N THR A 326 51.88 -16.06 22.40
CA THR A 326 53.06 -15.32 22.87
C THR A 326 52.64 -14.38 24.00
N ALA A 327 53.51 -14.21 25.01
CA ALA A 327 53.26 -13.27 26.09
C ALA A 327 53.15 -11.83 25.55
N PHE A 328 52.27 -11.01 26.13
CA PHE A 328 51.98 -9.67 25.63
C PHE A 328 53.20 -8.72 25.63
N ASN A 329 54.20 -8.95 26.47
CA ASN A 329 55.46 -8.19 26.44
C ASN A 329 56.37 -8.53 25.24
N ALA A 330 56.09 -9.63 24.54
CA ALA A 330 56.85 -10.14 23.41
C ALA A 330 56.03 -10.16 22.11
N THR A 331 54.79 -9.65 22.13
CA THR A 331 53.98 -9.43 20.93
C THR A 331 54.33 -8.10 20.27
N THR A 332 53.87 -7.94 19.02
CA THR A 332 53.84 -6.66 18.33
C THR A 332 52.38 -6.30 18.08
N PRO A 333 51.84 -5.21 18.67
CA PRO A 333 52.49 -4.32 19.65
C PRO A 333 52.68 -5.00 21.03
N ALA A 334 53.69 -4.57 21.79
CA ALA A 334 53.96 -5.08 23.13
C ALA A 334 53.14 -4.31 24.18
N LEU A 335 52.55 -5.02 25.15
CA LEU A 335 51.98 -4.37 26.34
C LEU A 335 53.07 -4.11 27.36
N THR A 336 53.11 -2.87 27.85
CA THR A 336 54.12 -2.40 28.81
C THR A 336 53.58 -2.33 30.24
N ALA A 337 52.28 -2.55 30.45
CA ALA A 337 51.63 -2.50 31.76
C ALA A 337 50.68 -3.69 31.97
N ASN A 338 50.54 -4.14 33.22
CA ASN A 338 49.48 -5.05 33.62
C ASN A 338 48.14 -4.31 33.59
N GLY A 339 47.05 -5.04 33.39
CA GLY A 339 45.71 -4.46 33.29
C GLY A 339 44.64 -5.26 33.96
N THR A 340 43.46 -4.66 33.99
CA THR A 340 42.21 -5.32 34.38
C THR A 340 41.11 -4.88 33.41
N LEU A 341 40.38 -5.86 32.90
CA LEU A 341 39.12 -5.69 32.21
C LEU A 341 38.01 -5.65 33.25
N GLN A 342 37.35 -4.50 33.38
CA GLN A 342 36.19 -4.33 34.24
C GLN A 342 34.92 -4.39 33.39
N PHE A 343 34.08 -5.38 33.66
CA PHE A 343 32.79 -5.60 33.02
C PHE A 343 31.69 -5.01 33.89
N THR A 344 30.87 -4.15 33.29
CA THR A 344 29.61 -3.68 33.86
C THR A 344 28.49 -4.31 33.04
N ILE A 345 27.82 -5.31 33.61
CA ILE A 345 26.80 -6.13 32.93
C ILE A 345 25.43 -5.48 33.11
N ASP A 346 25.12 -5.05 34.32
CA ASP A 346 23.90 -4.31 34.63
C ASP A 346 24.16 -3.29 35.76
N SER A 347 23.10 -2.61 36.21
CA SER A 347 23.19 -1.59 37.28
C SER A 347 23.73 -2.10 38.64
N SER A 348 23.76 -3.41 38.84
CA SER A 348 24.10 -4.11 40.08
C SER A 348 25.19 -5.18 39.91
N THR A 349 25.43 -5.66 38.69
CA THR A 349 26.35 -6.76 38.41
C THR A 349 27.61 -6.26 37.69
N THR A 350 28.76 -6.48 38.30
CA THR A 350 30.07 -6.23 37.70
C THR A 350 30.98 -7.46 37.84
N ALA A 351 31.93 -7.61 36.92
CA ALA A 351 32.96 -8.63 36.97
C ALA A 351 34.31 -8.06 36.57
N THR A 352 35.40 -8.67 37.04
CA THR A 352 36.76 -8.24 36.68
C THR A 352 37.60 -9.42 36.22
N VAL A 353 38.45 -9.18 35.22
CA VAL A 353 39.46 -10.12 34.75
C VAL A 353 40.79 -9.38 34.65
N SER A 354 41.75 -9.74 35.51
CA SER A 354 43.09 -9.16 35.50
C SER A 354 44.02 -9.94 34.57
N TYR A 355 44.95 -9.24 33.94
CA TYR A 355 45.97 -9.82 33.08
C TYR A 355 47.33 -9.13 33.28
N ALA A 356 48.40 -9.88 33.15
CA ALA A 356 49.77 -9.39 33.25
C ALA A 356 50.45 -9.34 31.88
N THR A 357 51.54 -8.57 31.76
CA THR A 357 52.35 -8.51 30.52
C THR A 357 53.00 -9.85 30.15
N THR A 358 53.10 -10.79 31.11
CA THR A 358 53.58 -12.15 30.91
C THR A 358 52.49 -13.12 30.46
N ASN A 359 51.21 -12.72 30.51
CA ASN A 359 50.11 -13.52 30.00
C ASN A 359 50.02 -13.44 28.48
N THR A 360 49.31 -14.41 27.91
CA THR A 360 48.99 -14.51 26.49
C THR A 360 47.54 -14.11 26.22
N LEU A 361 47.19 -13.87 24.95
CA LEU A 361 45.79 -13.66 24.55
C LEU A 361 44.90 -14.84 24.96
N GLN A 362 45.43 -16.07 24.84
CA GLN A 362 44.72 -17.30 25.21
C GLN A 362 44.48 -17.42 26.72
N ASP A 363 45.39 -16.90 27.55
CA ASP A 363 45.19 -16.87 29.01
C ASP A 363 44.01 -15.96 29.37
N VAL A 364 43.90 -14.79 28.72
CA VAL A 364 42.79 -13.85 28.95
C VAL A 364 41.47 -14.45 28.47
N VAL A 365 41.44 -15.08 27.30
CA VAL A 365 40.26 -15.84 26.81
C VAL A 365 39.81 -16.88 27.85
N SER A 366 40.76 -17.66 28.37
CA SER A 366 40.48 -18.70 29.35
C SER A 366 39.98 -18.10 30.67
N ALA A 367 40.57 -17.00 31.12
CA ALA A 367 40.16 -16.30 32.33
C ALA A 367 38.73 -15.73 32.24
N ILE A 368 38.34 -15.21 31.07
CA ILE A 368 36.97 -14.75 30.81
C ILE A 368 36.00 -15.95 30.82
N ASN A 369 36.29 -16.99 30.04
CA ASN A 369 35.41 -18.16 29.89
C ASN A 369 35.30 -19.04 31.14
N THR A 370 36.13 -18.81 32.17
CA THR A 370 36.06 -19.49 33.47
C THR A 370 35.44 -18.63 34.57
N ASN A 371 35.17 -17.34 34.29
CA ASN A 371 34.53 -16.44 35.24
C ASN A 371 33.03 -16.75 35.36
N ILE A 372 32.59 -17.19 36.54
CA ILE A 372 31.20 -17.62 36.78
C ILE A 372 30.20 -16.49 36.55
N THR A 373 30.54 -15.24 36.87
CA THR A 373 29.65 -14.10 36.68
C THR A 373 29.43 -13.81 35.19
N LEU A 374 30.50 -13.88 34.39
CA LEU A 374 30.43 -13.68 32.93
C LEU A 374 29.68 -14.83 32.23
N ILE A 375 29.91 -16.08 32.65
CA ILE A 375 29.18 -17.24 32.12
C ILE A 375 27.68 -17.13 32.39
N ARG A 376 27.28 -16.70 33.61
CA ARG A 376 25.87 -16.50 33.95
C ARG A 376 25.21 -15.38 33.15
N ALA A 377 25.99 -14.42 32.71
CA ALA A 377 25.57 -13.36 31.82
C ALA A 377 25.72 -13.73 30.32
N ASN A 378 26.00 -14.98 29.96
CA ASN A 378 26.19 -15.42 28.56
C ASN A 378 27.34 -14.73 27.80
N ILE A 379 28.26 -14.09 28.52
CA ILE A 379 29.46 -13.45 27.96
C ILE A 379 30.55 -14.50 27.77
N THR A 380 31.05 -14.61 26.53
CA THR A 380 32.12 -15.52 26.14
C THR A 380 33.25 -14.76 25.45
N ALA A 381 34.43 -15.37 25.38
CA ALA A 381 35.58 -14.82 24.69
C ALA A 381 36.23 -15.85 23.75
N GLU A 382 36.81 -15.36 22.66
CA GLU A 382 37.59 -16.13 21.71
C GLU A 382 38.78 -15.31 21.19
N ALA A 383 39.87 -15.98 20.81
CA ALA A 383 40.96 -15.36 20.06
C ALA A 383 40.72 -15.54 18.56
N VAL A 384 40.24 -14.49 17.90
CA VAL A 384 39.90 -14.47 16.47
C VAL A 384 41.03 -13.91 15.62
N ILE A 385 41.05 -14.24 14.33
CA ILE A 385 41.96 -13.63 13.35
C ILE A 385 41.42 -12.24 12.98
N ASP A 386 42.30 -11.27 12.76
CA ASP A 386 41.92 -9.94 12.31
C ASP A 386 41.43 -9.98 10.85
N GLU A 387 40.21 -9.50 10.59
CA GLU A 387 39.61 -9.49 9.25
C GLU A 387 40.39 -8.61 8.25
N THR A 388 41.23 -7.69 8.74
CA THR A 388 42.06 -6.81 7.90
C THR A 388 43.46 -7.36 7.64
N ASP A 389 43.92 -8.33 8.43
CA ASP A 389 45.27 -8.91 8.37
C ASP A 389 45.27 -10.32 8.99
N ASP A 390 45.26 -11.34 8.13
CA ASP A 390 45.16 -12.75 8.52
C ASP A 390 46.34 -13.26 9.37
N THR A 391 47.41 -12.47 9.50
CA THR A 391 48.57 -12.76 10.34
C THR A 391 48.43 -12.30 11.78
N LYS A 392 47.35 -11.57 12.11
CA LYS A 392 47.10 -11.00 13.44
C LYS A 392 45.89 -11.62 14.13
N PHE A 393 45.89 -11.53 15.46
CA PHE A 393 44.87 -12.07 16.34
C PHE A 393 44.32 -10.98 17.27
N LYS A 394 43.02 -11.02 17.53
CA LYS A 394 42.31 -10.13 18.47
C LYS A 394 41.57 -10.97 19.51
N LEU A 395 41.42 -10.44 20.72
CA LEU A 395 40.45 -10.95 21.68
C LEU A 395 39.08 -10.44 21.23
N LYS A 396 38.15 -11.33 20.93
CA LYS A 396 36.73 -11.03 20.72
C LYS A 396 35.96 -11.48 21.94
N ILE A 397 35.19 -10.58 22.53
CA ILE A 397 34.30 -10.84 23.65
C ILE A 397 32.88 -10.60 23.15
N ASN A 398 31.98 -11.55 23.37
CA ASN A 398 30.61 -11.46 22.88
C ASN A 398 29.60 -11.92 23.93
N ASP A 399 28.50 -11.17 24.07
CA ASP A 399 27.30 -11.67 24.70
C ASP A 399 26.47 -12.50 23.71
N SER A 400 26.20 -13.75 24.05
CA SER A 400 25.48 -14.68 23.19
C SER A 400 23.97 -14.43 23.13
N ASN A 401 23.39 -13.70 24.09
CA ASN A 401 21.97 -13.36 24.08
C ASN A 401 21.69 -11.96 23.50
N GLY A 402 22.73 -11.17 23.24
CA GLY A 402 22.63 -9.83 22.66
C GLY A 402 22.45 -8.69 23.66
N ASP A 403 22.59 -8.95 24.97
CA ASP A 403 22.52 -7.92 26.00
C ASP A 403 23.70 -6.94 25.93
N ASP A 404 23.43 -5.69 26.30
CA ASP A 404 24.43 -4.64 26.34
C ASP A 404 25.28 -4.74 27.61
N PHE A 405 26.59 -4.66 27.45
CA PHE A 405 27.52 -4.54 28.56
C PHE A 405 28.64 -3.56 28.22
N MET A 406 29.32 -3.07 29.25
CA MET A 406 30.45 -2.17 29.10
C MET A 406 31.72 -2.83 29.61
N ILE A 407 32.81 -2.68 28.85
CA ILE A 407 34.15 -3.05 29.29
C ILE A 407 35.02 -1.80 29.41
N VAL A 408 35.68 -1.65 30.55
CA VAL A 408 36.75 -0.68 30.73
C VAL A 408 38.07 -1.43 30.90
N ASP A 409 39.03 -1.13 30.04
CA ASP A 409 40.39 -1.65 30.14
C ASP A 409 41.34 -0.61 30.78
N THR A 410 42.25 -1.09 31.62
CA THR A 410 43.24 -0.27 32.33
C THR A 410 44.70 -0.55 31.93
N GLY A 411 44.99 -1.64 31.21
CA GLY A 411 46.36 -2.09 30.91
C GLY A 411 46.80 -1.94 29.45
N GLY A 412 45.97 -1.37 28.59
CA GLY A 412 46.31 -1.14 27.19
C GLY A 412 46.12 -2.35 26.30
N LEU A 413 45.24 -3.28 26.66
CA LEU A 413 44.62 -4.19 25.70
C LEU A 413 43.70 -3.40 24.75
N THR A 414 43.14 -2.28 25.22
CA THR A 414 42.23 -1.37 24.50
C THR A 414 41.15 -2.17 23.78
N VAL A 415 40.05 -2.41 24.47
CA VAL A 415 38.87 -3.05 23.90
C VAL A 415 37.91 -1.96 23.41
N ASP A 416 37.49 -2.05 22.16
CA ASP A 416 36.52 -1.14 21.57
C ASP A 416 35.29 -1.93 21.11
N VAL A 417 34.16 -1.25 21.01
CA VAL A 417 32.91 -1.84 20.54
C VAL A 417 33.06 -2.14 19.05
N SER A 418 33.03 -3.43 18.69
CA SER A 418 33.19 -3.88 17.29
C SER A 418 31.87 -3.78 16.52
N GLN A 419 30.74 -3.88 17.21
CA GLN A 419 29.40 -3.71 16.63
C GLN A 419 28.63 -2.64 17.37
N GLY A 420 28.32 -1.52 16.69
CA GLY A 420 27.53 -0.43 17.25
C GLY A 420 26.03 -0.64 17.12
N VAL A 421 25.53 -1.27 16.05
CA VAL A 421 24.10 -1.59 15.88
C VAL A 421 24.03 -3.05 15.44
N ALA A 422 23.32 -3.90 16.18
CA ALA A 422 23.21 -5.30 15.81
C ALA A 422 22.35 -5.46 14.55
N VAL A 423 22.73 -6.43 13.73
CA VAL A 423 21.99 -6.78 12.50
C VAL A 423 20.56 -7.21 12.81
N GLY A 424 20.30 -7.80 13.97
CA GLY A 424 18.97 -7.83 14.55
C GLY A 424 18.91 -8.38 15.98
N ASP A 425 17.76 -8.15 16.60
CA ASP A 425 17.50 -8.39 18.01
C ASP A 425 16.02 -8.76 18.22
N GLY A 426 15.80 -9.97 18.74
CA GLY A 426 14.48 -10.54 18.99
C GLY A 426 13.85 -10.16 20.32
N SER A 427 14.54 -9.40 21.19
CA SER A 427 14.06 -9.04 22.52
C SER A 427 12.73 -8.29 22.50
N ILE A 428 12.52 -7.36 21.56
CA ILE A 428 11.22 -6.66 21.40
C ILE A 428 10.13 -7.63 20.95
N ALA A 429 10.44 -8.59 20.08
CA ALA A 429 9.45 -9.57 19.65
C ALA A 429 9.03 -10.47 20.82
N GLU A 430 9.96 -10.81 21.70
CA GLU A 430 9.71 -11.52 22.96
C GLU A 430 8.87 -10.67 23.93
N GLU A 431 9.23 -9.41 24.16
CA GLU A 431 8.47 -8.48 25.00
C GLU A 431 7.04 -8.25 24.45
N LEU A 432 6.90 -8.06 23.14
CA LEU A 432 5.60 -7.89 22.47
C LEU A 432 4.75 -9.16 22.57
N ALA A 433 5.35 -10.35 22.41
CA ALA A 433 4.65 -11.61 22.60
C ALA A 433 4.15 -11.76 24.05
N GLU A 434 4.94 -11.32 25.04
CA GLU A 434 4.53 -11.27 26.44
C GLU A 434 3.36 -10.31 26.67
N VAL A 435 3.35 -9.14 26.01
CA VAL A 435 2.25 -8.17 26.06
C VAL A 435 0.92 -8.79 25.60
N PHE A 436 0.92 -9.64 24.57
CA PHE A 436 -0.31 -10.31 24.11
C PHE A 436 -0.88 -11.30 25.13
N ASN A 437 -0.03 -11.88 25.98
CA ASN A 437 -0.44 -12.76 27.07
C ASN A 437 -0.82 -12.00 28.35
N LYS A 438 -0.58 -10.69 28.39
CA LYS A 438 -0.89 -9.85 29.56
C LYS A 438 -2.38 -9.53 29.59
N SER A 439 -3.00 -9.73 30.76
CA SER A 439 -4.36 -9.26 31.00
C SER A 439 -4.38 -7.74 31.16
N VAL A 440 -5.17 -7.07 30.33
CA VAL A 440 -5.42 -5.63 30.38
C VAL A 440 -6.83 -5.37 30.90
N SER A 441 -7.01 -4.26 31.61
CA SER A 441 -8.31 -3.82 32.10
C SER A 441 -9.06 -3.09 31.00
N PHE A 442 -10.18 -3.66 30.54
CA PHE A 442 -11.09 -3.02 29.60
C PHE A 442 -12.23 -2.35 30.37
N SER A 443 -12.45 -1.07 30.08
CA SER A 443 -13.59 -0.31 30.59
C SER A 443 -14.90 -0.84 30.03
N GLU A 444 -16.00 -0.58 30.75
CA GLU A 444 -17.34 -0.91 30.29
C GLU A 444 -17.66 -0.18 28.97
N ILE A 445 -18.22 -0.91 28.01
CA ILE A 445 -18.88 -0.33 26.83
C ILE A 445 -20.37 -0.25 27.16
N PRO A 446 -20.93 0.95 27.38
CA PRO A 446 -22.33 1.10 27.73
C PRO A 446 -23.24 0.60 26.59
N GLY A 447 -24.32 -0.08 26.96
CA GLY A 447 -25.37 -0.48 26.02
C GLY A 447 -26.20 0.71 25.54
N GLN A 448 -26.71 0.67 24.31
CA GLN A 448 -27.70 1.62 23.80
C GLN A 448 -29.10 0.98 23.93
N GLY A 449 -29.88 1.37 24.95
CA GLY A 449 -31.25 0.87 25.17
C GLY A 449 -31.33 -0.54 25.77
N THR A 450 -32.26 -1.38 25.29
CA THR A 450 -32.44 -2.80 25.70
C THR A 450 -31.27 -3.71 25.29
N ILE A 451 -30.30 -3.15 24.58
CA ILE A 451 -29.19 -3.89 23.97
C ILE A 451 -28.00 -3.85 24.93
N GLY A 452 -27.72 -5.01 25.56
CA GLY A 452 -26.63 -5.16 26.53
C GLY A 452 -25.26 -4.70 25.99
N GLY A 453 -24.55 -3.95 26.83
CA GLY A 453 -23.16 -3.52 26.62
C GLY A 453 -22.15 -4.62 26.99
N LEU A 454 -20.86 -4.28 26.97
CA LEU A 454 -19.80 -5.13 27.51
C LEU A 454 -19.41 -4.62 28.89
N ALA A 455 -19.58 -5.44 29.92
CA ALA A 455 -19.14 -5.11 31.28
C ALA A 455 -17.61 -4.96 31.35
N ALA A 456 -17.14 -4.10 32.26
CA ALA A 456 -15.72 -3.94 32.53
C ALA A 456 -15.10 -5.31 32.93
N THR A 457 -13.96 -5.64 32.34
CA THR A 457 -13.36 -6.97 32.51
C THR A 457 -11.84 -6.90 32.33
N ASN A 458 -11.12 -7.72 33.10
CA ASN A 458 -9.71 -7.99 32.84
C ASN A 458 -9.64 -9.19 31.90
N ALA A 459 -9.01 -9.01 30.74
CA ALA A 459 -8.93 -10.04 29.71
C ALA A 459 -7.66 -9.83 28.87
N THR A 460 -7.21 -10.87 28.17
CA THR A 460 -6.25 -10.68 27.07
C THR A 460 -6.93 -9.96 25.90
N PHE A 461 -6.15 -9.38 24.98
CA PHE A 461 -6.72 -8.78 23.76
C PHE A 461 -7.52 -9.79 22.93
N SER A 462 -7.08 -11.05 22.88
CA SER A 462 -7.78 -12.13 22.17
C SER A 462 -9.15 -12.43 22.80
N ASP A 463 -9.19 -12.61 24.13
CA ASP A 463 -10.43 -12.89 24.86
C ASP A 463 -11.44 -11.74 24.75
N TYR A 464 -10.96 -10.49 24.81
CA TYR A 464 -11.81 -9.32 24.68
C TYR A 464 -12.37 -9.18 23.26
N SER A 465 -11.56 -9.43 22.23
CA SER A 465 -12.00 -9.42 20.82
C SER A 465 -13.06 -10.49 20.55
N ALA A 466 -12.87 -11.70 21.10
CA ALA A 466 -13.86 -12.77 21.02
C ALA A 466 -15.19 -12.38 21.70
N LYS A 467 -15.14 -11.66 22.83
CA LYS A 467 -16.35 -11.12 23.49
C LYS A 467 -17.09 -10.11 22.61
N ILE A 468 -16.38 -9.18 21.95
CA ILE A 468 -17.00 -8.21 21.03
C ILE A 468 -17.71 -8.94 19.89
N LEU A 469 -17.03 -9.90 19.24
CA LEU A 469 -17.60 -10.68 18.16
C LEU A 469 -18.84 -11.44 18.62
N SER A 470 -18.78 -12.09 19.79
CA SER A 470 -19.92 -12.80 20.36
C SER A 470 -21.11 -11.89 20.58
N VAL A 471 -20.91 -10.67 21.11
CA VAL A 471 -22.00 -9.70 21.31
C VAL A 471 -22.58 -9.23 19.98
N ALA A 472 -21.74 -8.94 18.98
CA ALA A 472 -22.17 -8.55 17.65
C ALA A 472 -22.98 -9.66 16.94
N SER A 473 -22.52 -10.92 17.02
CA SER A 473 -23.24 -12.07 16.46
C SER A 473 -24.60 -12.28 17.12
N VAL A 474 -24.68 -12.20 18.45
CA VAL A 474 -25.95 -12.30 19.18
C VAL A 474 -26.91 -11.16 18.81
N ARG A 475 -26.39 -9.94 18.60
CA ARG A 475 -27.18 -8.79 18.13
C ARG A 475 -27.72 -9.02 16.72
N SER A 476 -26.86 -9.43 15.79
CA SER A 476 -27.28 -9.68 14.41
C SER A 476 -28.35 -10.76 14.33
N LEU A 477 -28.19 -11.85 15.09
CA LEU A 477 -29.18 -12.92 15.19
C LEU A 477 -30.50 -12.44 15.79
N THR A 478 -30.47 -11.52 16.75
CA THR A 478 -31.68 -10.94 17.35
C THR A 478 -32.43 -10.06 16.34
N VAL A 479 -31.71 -9.20 15.62
CA VAL A 479 -32.29 -8.34 14.58
C VAL A 479 -32.86 -9.17 13.43
N GLU A 480 -32.18 -10.25 13.02
CA GLU A 480 -32.68 -11.17 11.98
C GLU A 480 -33.98 -11.85 12.40
N ARG A 481 -34.06 -12.34 13.65
CA ARG A 481 -35.29 -12.90 14.20
C ARG A 481 -36.42 -11.86 14.25
N GLU A 482 -36.11 -10.64 14.69
CA GLU A 482 -37.11 -9.57 14.75
C GLU A 482 -37.60 -9.17 13.36
N LEU A 483 -36.70 -9.06 12.38
CA LEU A 483 -37.07 -8.85 10.97
C LEU A 483 -37.96 -9.98 10.45
N ASN A 484 -37.67 -11.23 10.78
CA ASN A 484 -38.50 -12.38 10.40
C ASN A 484 -39.91 -12.28 11.02
N VAL A 485 -40.00 -11.97 12.31
CA VAL A 485 -41.28 -11.75 13.01
C VAL A 485 -42.08 -10.62 12.37
N GLN A 486 -41.45 -9.48 12.10
CA GLN A 486 -42.09 -8.33 11.44
C GLN A 486 -42.52 -8.67 10.01
N GLY A 487 -41.70 -9.44 9.28
CA GLY A 487 -42.02 -9.93 7.94
C GLY A 487 -43.26 -10.83 7.93
N ASN A 488 -43.34 -11.77 8.87
CA ASN A 488 -44.49 -12.67 9.03
C ASN A 488 -45.74 -11.89 9.45
N LEU A 489 -45.62 -10.96 10.40
CA LEU A 489 -46.73 -10.10 10.83
C LEU A 489 -47.26 -9.26 9.67
N ARG A 490 -46.36 -8.68 8.86
CA ARG A 490 -46.74 -7.91 7.67
C ARG A 490 -47.53 -8.77 6.67
N GLU A 491 -47.10 -10.01 6.46
CA GLU A 491 -47.79 -10.95 5.55
C GLU A 491 -49.17 -11.38 6.09
N GLU A 492 -49.27 -11.64 7.40
CA GLU A 492 -50.53 -11.96 8.06
C GLU A 492 -51.51 -10.78 8.00
N LEU A 493 -51.02 -9.57 8.25
CA LEU A 493 -51.82 -8.34 8.12
C LEU A 493 -52.25 -8.09 6.67
N ALA A 494 -51.38 -8.35 5.69
CA ALA A 494 -51.72 -8.24 4.28
C ALA A 494 -52.82 -9.24 3.88
N THR A 495 -52.71 -10.49 4.32
CA THR A 495 -53.71 -11.54 4.09
C THR A 495 -55.04 -11.21 4.75
N LYS A 496 -55.02 -10.73 6.01
CA LYS A 496 -56.22 -10.31 6.73
C LYS A 496 -56.88 -9.11 6.07
N ASN A 497 -56.09 -8.13 5.63
CA ASN A 497 -56.61 -7.00 4.88
C ASN A 497 -57.24 -7.42 3.55
N ALA A 498 -56.59 -8.33 2.80
CA ALA A 498 -57.15 -8.90 1.57
C ALA A 498 -58.45 -9.70 1.83
N SER A 499 -58.57 -10.38 2.98
CA SER A 499 -59.81 -11.08 3.36
C SER A 499 -60.95 -10.14 3.76
N ILE A 500 -60.65 -8.98 4.37
CA ILE A 500 -61.66 -7.99 4.80
C ILE A 500 -62.07 -7.09 3.63
N SER A 501 -61.08 -6.63 2.86
CA SER A 501 -61.28 -5.81 1.66
C SER A 501 -61.70 -6.64 0.45
N GLY A 502 -61.57 -7.97 0.55
CA GLY A 502 -62.00 -8.91 -0.48
C GLY A 502 -63.51 -8.94 -0.56
N VAL A 503 -64.03 -8.65 -1.73
CA VAL A 503 -65.45 -8.77 -2.02
C VAL A 503 -65.72 -10.21 -2.43
N ASN A 504 -66.63 -10.90 -1.74
CA ASN A 504 -67.05 -12.23 -2.15
C ASN A 504 -67.96 -12.10 -3.37
N ILE A 505 -67.40 -12.36 -4.56
CA ILE A 505 -68.09 -12.17 -5.84
C ILE A 505 -69.37 -13.02 -5.91
N ASP A 506 -69.41 -14.18 -5.25
CA ASP A 506 -70.60 -15.03 -5.22
C ASP A 506 -71.71 -14.41 -4.35
N GLU A 507 -71.36 -13.72 -3.26
CA GLU A 507 -72.31 -13.00 -2.41
C GLU A 507 -72.81 -11.71 -3.09
N GLU A 508 -71.91 -10.93 -3.71
CA GLU A 508 -72.31 -9.76 -4.51
C GLU A 508 -73.13 -10.15 -5.75
N LEU A 509 -72.80 -11.26 -6.42
CA LEU A 509 -73.58 -11.77 -7.55
C LEU A 509 -74.96 -12.26 -7.09
N SER A 510 -75.05 -12.94 -5.95
CA SER A 510 -76.34 -13.36 -5.39
C SER A 510 -77.19 -12.15 -4.99
N ASN A 511 -76.58 -11.14 -4.38
CA ASN A 511 -77.24 -9.88 -4.04
C ASN A 511 -77.68 -9.13 -5.31
N LEU A 512 -76.85 -9.12 -6.36
CA LEU A 512 -77.18 -8.53 -7.65
C LEU A 512 -78.38 -9.24 -8.30
N ILE A 513 -78.42 -10.57 -8.27
CA ILE A 513 -79.58 -11.34 -8.76
C ILE A 513 -80.85 -11.01 -7.95
N ILE A 514 -80.73 -10.86 -6.62
CA ILE A 514 -81.86 -10.45 -5.77
C ILE A 514 -82.31 -9.03 -6.14
N PHE A 515 -81.39 -8.10 -6.36
CA PHE A 515 -81.72 -6.74 -6.79
C PHE A 515 -82.37 -6.73 -8.17
N GLU A 516 -81.89 -7.52 -9.13
CA GLU A 516 -82.50 -7.68 -10.45
C GLU A 516 -83.92 -8.26 -10.37
N GLN A 517 -84.13 -9.30 -9.56
CA GLN A 517 -85.44 -9.91 -9.34
C GLN A 517 -86.41 -8.95 -8.65
N ALA A 518 -85.93 -8.24 -7.61
CA ALA A 518 -86.73 -7.24 -6.91
C ALA A 518 -87.11 -6.07 -7.84
N PHE A 519 -86.19 -5.62 -8.70
CA PHE A 519 -86.45 -4.57 -9.68
C PHE A 519 -87.45 -5.02 -10.75
N MET A 520 -87.33 -6.25 -11.26
CA MET A 520 -88.28 -6.85 -12.18
C MET A 520 -89.68 -7.03 -11.55
N ALA A 521 -89.74 -7.42 -10.27
CA ALA A 521 -90.99 -7.51 -9.52
C ALA A 521 -91.63 -6.13 -9.32
N ALA A 522 -90.84 -5.12 -8.92
CA ALA A 522 -91.30 -3.74 -8.79
C ALA A 522 -91.80 -3.16 -10.12
N ALA A 523 -91.09 -3.41 -11.23
CA ALA A 523 -91.51 -3.00 -12.57
C ALA A 523 -92.85 -3.65 -12.97
N ARG A 524 -93.07 -4.93 -12.64
CA ARG A 524 -94.36 -5.60 -12.84
C ARG A 524 -95.46 -4.99 -11.98
N ILE A 525 -95.21 -4.70 -10.70
CA ILE A 525 -96.19 -4.04 -9.82
C ILE A 525 -96.55 -2.66 -10.37
N ILE A 526 -95.58 -1.87 -10.83
CA ILE A 526 -95.82 -0.57 -11.46
C ILE A 526 -96.67 -0.75 -12.72
N THR A 527 -96.36 -1.73 -13.57
CA THR A 527 -97.13 -2.02 -14.79
C THR A 527 -98.58 -2.41 -14.47
N VAL A 528 -98.79 -3.27 -13.47
CA VAL A 528 -100.14 -3.66 -13.02
C VAL A 528 -100.89 -2.48 -12.42
N THR A 529 -100.21 -1.65 -11.62
CA THR A 529 -100.81 -0.44 -11.04
C THR A 529 -101.18 0.57 -12.12
N GLN A 530 -100.33 0.76 -13.14
CA GLN A 530 -100.64 1.56 -14.32
C GLN A 530 -101.84 1.00 -15.11
N ALA A 531 -101.94 -0.32 -15.25
CA ALA A 531 -103.09 -0.96 -15.87
C ALA A 531 -104.38 -0.76 -15.05
N LEU A 532 -104.32 -0.85 -13.72
CA LEU A 532 -105.46 -0.56 -12.85
C LEU A 532 -105.90 0.91 -12.92
N PHE A 533 -104.94 1.85 -12.93
CA PHE A 533 -105.25 3.27 -13.15
C PHE A 533 -105.86 3.52 -14.51
N LYS A 534 -105.41 2.81 -15.56
CA LYS A 534 -106.03 2.89 -16.88
C LYS A 534 -107.47 2.38 -16.87
N VAL A 535 -107.74 1.23 -16.24
CA VAL A 535 -109.11 0.72 -16.08
C VAL A 535 -110.00 1.70 -15.31
N LEU A 536 -109.50 2.29 -14.22
CA LEU A 536 -110.23 3.30 -13.47
C LEU A 536 -110.53 4.54 -14.31
N ASN A 537 -109.56 4.99 -15.11
CA ASN A 537 -109.71 6.13 -16.02
C ASN A 537 -110.65 5.84 -17.19
N ASP A 538 -110.75 4.59 -17.64
CA ASP A 538 -111.70 4.16 -18.69
C ASP A 538 -113.13 3.94 -18.12
N MET A 539 -113.34 4.03 -16.79
CA MET A 539 -114.66 3.94 -16.13
C MET A 539 -115.33 5.31 -15.83
N VAL A 540 -114.62 6.42 -16.05
CA VAL A 540 -115.17 7.79 -16.02
C VAL A 540 -115.38 8.24 -17.45
#